data_AF-A0A7X6CP85-F1
#
_entry.id   AF-A0A7X6CP85-F1
#
_cell.length_a   1.000
_cell.length_b   1.000
_cell.length_c   1.000
_cell.angle_alpha   90.00
_cell.angle_beta   90.00
_cell.angle_gamma   90.00
#
_symmetry.space_group_name_H-M   'P 1'
#
loop_
_entity.id
_entity.type
_entity.pdbx_description
1 polymer ?
#
loop_
_entity_poly.entity_id
_entity_poly.type
_entity_poly.pdbx_seq_one_letter_code
_entity_poly.pdbx_strand_id
1 'polypeptide(L)'
;PPFARGVRGGLVLVDFGAAKYVTATGGETGTTIGSAGYAAPEQTVGKAVVASDIYSLGVTCIHLLTGMEPFDLYDASESKFVWRNYLIDNPVSAELSRILDKMLEVPLKNRYKSADEVLQDLNSLVSQRQTPVLQLYQQQQGRSNLPANLNSHSFFHSAKSWLAAGMLVMLGWGGHQYWRLTRWNLEENTDRIGADYSNMFISKPDPDLCKQICAVDEQCQAFTYVRPGIEGDRARCYFKNGVPSPSLREGRSSSVRPRW
;
A
#
# COMPACT_ATOMS: atom_id res chain seq x y z
N PRO A 1 -4.88 21.03 28.77
CA PRO A 1 -4.16 19.92 28.10
C PRO A 1 -3.90 20.25 26.63
N PRO A 2 -2.63 20.32 26.17
CA PRO A 2 -2.33 20.75 24.82
C PRO A 2 -2.62 19.59 23.85
N PHE A 3 -3.65 19.80 23.03
CA PHE A 3 -3.94 19.00 21.85
C PHE A 3 -2.74 19.02 20.91
N ALA A 4 -2.31 17.83 20.47
CA ALA A 4 -1.21 17.65 19.55
C ALA A 4 -1.48 18.40 18.24
N ARG A 5 -0.58 19.33 17.90
CA ARG A 5 -0.53 20.02 16.61
C ARG A 5 -0.22 19.00 15.50
N GLY A 6 -1.16 18.88 14.57
CA GLY A 6 -0.94 18.74 13.13
C GLY A 6 0.20 17.83 12.66
N VAL A 7 -0.08 16.54 12.55
CA VAL A 7 0.49 15.71 11.47
C VAL A 7 -0.64 15.51 10.46
N ARG A 8 -0.44 16.01 9.23
CA ARG A 8 -1.46 15.92 8.17
C ARG A 8 -1.84 14.46 7.91
N GLY A 9 -3.09 14.10 8.16
CA GLY A 9 -3.71 12.84 7.69
C GLY A 9 -3.77 11.67 8.68
N GLY A 10 -3.33 11.82 9.93
CA GLY A 10 -3.51 10.77 10.94
C GLY A 10 -4.92 10.74 11.50
N LEU A 11 -5.67 9.65 11.31
CA LEU A 11 -6.88 9.39 12.08
C LEU A 11 -6.47 9.00 13.50
N VAL A 12 -7.04 9.69 14.49
CA VAL A 12 -6.82 9.41 15.90
C VAL A 12 -8.14 8.96 16.54
N LEU A 13 -8.08 7.89 17.33
CA LEU A 13 -9.23 7.48 18.12
C LEU A 13 -9.42 8.49 19.26
N VAL A 14 -10.64 9.00 19.39
CA VAL A 14 -11.03 9.96 20.42
C VAL A 14 -12.24 9.42 21.19
N ASP A 15 -12.51 10.03 22.34
CA ASP A 15 -13.65 9.75 23.20
C ASP A 15 -13.67 8.35 23.85
N PHE A 16 -12.84 8.19 24.89
CA PHE A 16 -12.86 7.02 25.78
C PHE A 16 -13.86 7.17 26.93
N GLY A 17 -14.79 8.15 26.89
CA GLY A 17 -15.68 8.48 28.01
C GLY A 17 -16.62 7.33 28.43
N ALA A 18 -16.84 6.35 27.54
CA ALA A 18 -17.64 5.16 27.77
C ALA A 18 -16.81 3.85 27.84
N ALA A 19 -15.48 3.93 27.81
CA ALA A 19 -14.61 2.75 27.81
C ALA A 19 -14.66 2.01 29.16
N LYS A 20 -14.69 0.68 29.11
CA LYS A 20 -14.65 -0.20 30.30
C LYS A 20 -13.55 -1.24 30.18
N TYR A 21 -12.91 -1.57 31.31
CA TYR A 21 -12.00 -2.70 31.37
C TYR A 21 -12.78 -4.01 31.25
N VAL A 22 -12.35 -4.89 30.35
CA VAL A 22 -12.92 -6.24 30.22
C VAL A 22 -12.38 -7.11 31.36
N THR A 23 -13.12 -7.19 32.47
CA THR A 23 -12.81 -8.13 33.56
C THR A 23 -13.43 -9.50 33.25
N ALA A 24 -12.68 -10.58 33.49
CA ALA A 24 -13.10 -11.97 33.23
C ALA A 24 -14.32 -12.44 34.05
N THR A 25 -14.80 -11.62 35.00
CA THR A 25 -16.04 -11.81 35.75
C THR A 25 -17.14 -10.98 35.11
N GLY A 26 -18.15 -11.66 34.56
CA GLY A 26 -19.17 -11.06 33.72
C GLY A 26 -20.02 -9.96 34.37
N GLY A 27 -20.37 -8.99 33.51
CA GLY A 27 -21.72 -8.42 33.42
C GLY A 27 -22.13 -7.44 34.51
N GLU A 28 -21.55 -6.24 34.51
CA GLU A 28 -22.25 -5.07 35.04
C GLU A 28 -22.93 -4.31 33.90
N THR A 29 -24.26 -4.21 33.99
CA THR A 29 -25.18 -3.60 33.03
C THR A 29 -24.66 -2.26 32.52
N GLY A 30 -24.12 -2.28 31.30
CA GLY A 30 -23.61 -1.09 30.61
C GLY A 30 -24.75 -0.21 30.11
N THR A 31 -24.74 1.04 30.54
CA THR A 31 -25.53 2.15 30.00
C THR A 31 -25.51 2.16 28.47
N THR A 32 -26.69 2.20 27.85
CA THR A 32 -26.93 2.41 26.41
C THR A 32 -26.45 3.81 26.00
N ILE A 33 -25.13 4.00 25.96
CA ILE A 33 -24.49 5.21 25.45
C ILE A 33 -23.69 4.79 24.24
N GLY A 34 -24.29 4.94 23.07
CA GLY A 34 -23.68 4.69 21.77
C GLY A 34 -24.56 5.28 20.68
N SER A 35 -23.95 5.83 19.62
CA SER A 35 -24.69 6.28 18.44
C SER A 35 -25.42 5.08 17.83
N ALA A 36 -26.75 5.08 17.88
CA ALA A 36 -27.59 3.88 17.71
C ALA A 36 -27.32 3.06 16.43
N GLY A 37 -26.85 3.69 15.35
CA GLY A 37 -26.51 3.00 14.10
C GLY A 37 -25.17 2.26 14.08
N TYR A 38 -24.28 2.52 15.04
CA TYR A 38 -22.90 1.98 15.07
C TYR A 38 -22.71 0.88 16.11
N ALA A 39 -23.61 0.78 17.08
CA ALA A 39 -23.46 -0.18 18.18
C ALA A 39 -23.65 -1.62 17.69
N ALA A 40 -22.79 -2.53 18.15
CA ALA A 40 -22.96 -3.95 17.90
C ALA A 40 -24.23 -4.48 18.61
N PRO A 41 -24.94 -5.48 18.05
CA PRO A 41 -26.19 -5.97 18.64
C PRO A 41 -26.06 -6.39 20.11
N GLU A 42 -24.95 -7.02 20.49
CA GLU A 42 -24.69 -7.45 21.87
C GLU A 42 -24.47 -6.28 22.84
N GLN A 43 -24.08 -5.09 22.37
CA GLN A 43 -23.96 -3.90 23.21
C GLN A 43 -25.33 -3.39 23.68
N THR A 44 -26.38 -3.58 22.87
CA THR A 44 -27.76 -3.16 23.21
C THR A 44 -28.31 -3.88 24.45
N VAL A 45 -27.77 -5.07 24.75
CA VAL A 45 -28.11 -5.88 25.93
C VAL A 45 -27.00 -5.87 26.99
N GLY A 46 -26.05 -4.93 26.89
CA GLY A 46 -24.97 -4.75 27.86
C GLY A 46 -23.89 -5.84 27.86
N LYS A 47 -23.79 -6.63 26.79
CA LYS A 47 -22.82 -7.73 26.64
C LYS A 47 -21.67 -7.37 25.69
N ALA A 48 -21.16 -6.14 25.83
CA ALA A 48 -20.04 -5.67 25.03
C ALA A 48 -18.81 -6.57 25.22
N VAL A 49 -18.14 -6.89 24.11
CA VAL A 49 -16.88 -7.64 24.06
C VAL A 49 -15.90 -6.93 23.12
N VAL A 50 -14.63 -7.33 23.07
CA VAL A 50 -13.64 -6.76 22.13
C VAL A 50 -14.13 -6.78 20.68
N ALA A 51 -14.82 -7.86 20.29
CA ALA A 51 -15.39 -8.00 18.95
C ALA A 51 -16.58 -7.03 18.68
N SER A 52 -17.16 -6.40 19.71
CA SER A 52 -18.17 -5.37 19.54
C SER A 52 -17.57 -4.10 18.93
N ASP A 53 -16.39 -3.69 19.38
CA ASP A 53 -15.69 -2.52 18.83
C ASP A 53 -15.30 -2.74 17.36
N ILE A 54 -14.97 -3.98 16.98
CA ILE A 54 -14.68 -4.36 15.59
C ILE A 54 -15.90 -4.16 14.70
N TYR A 55 -17.09 -4.53 15.18
CA TYR A 55 -18.34 -4.31 14.45
C TYR A 55 -18.59 -2.82 14.26
N SER A 56 -18.50 -2.03 15.34
CA SER A 56 -18.69 -0.59 15.29
C SER A 56 -17.72 0.09 14.32
N LEU A 57 -16.45 -0.32 14.33
CA LEU A 57 -15.46 0.14 13.35
C LEU A 57 -15.83 -0.28 11.92
N GLY A 58 -16.35 -1.49 11.73
CA GLY A 58 -16.84 -1.95 10.42
C GLY A 58 -17.97 -1.07 9.89
N VAL A 59 -18.92 -0.70 10.74
CA VAL A 59 -20.02 0.21 10.39
C VAL A 59 -19.47 1.59 10.03
N THR A 60 -18.52 2.12 10.82
CA THR A 60 -17.83 3.37 10.50
C THR A 60 -17.14 3.31 9.13
N CYS A 61 -16.45 2.23 8.80
CA CYS A 61 -15.79 2.07 7.50
C CYS A 61 -16.78 2.12 6.34
N ILE A 62 -17.90 1.39 6.40
CA ILE A 62 -18.89 1.39 5.30
C ILE A 62 -19.62 2.72 5.21
N HIS A 63 -19.86 3.40 6.32
CA HIS A 63 -20.41 4.76 6.35
C HIS A 63 -19.45 5.74 5.63
N LEU A 64 -18.15 5.69 5.95
CA LEU A 64 -17.15 6.55 5.31
C LEU A 64 -16.96 6.24 3.81
N LEU A 65 -17.06 4.98 3.41
CA LEU A 65 -16.92 4.57 2.01
C LEU A 65 -18.11 5.03 1.15
N THR A 66 -19.31 4.98 1.72
CA THR A 66 -20.56 5.25 0.98
C THR A 66 -21.06 6.69 1.15
N GLY A 67 -20.69 7.37 2.24
CA GLY A 67 -21.29 8.64 2.65
C GLY A 67 -22.74 8.54 3.13
N MET A 68 -23.25 7.32 3.34
CA MET A 68 -24.65 7.06 3.71
C MET A 68 -24.77 6.68 5.18
N GLU A 69 -25.85 7.10 5.84
CA GLU A 69 -26.09 6.77 7.24
C GLU A 69 -26.22 5.24 7.46
N PRO A 70 -25.69 4.68 8.57
CA PRO A 70 -25.72 3.24 8.81
C PRO A 70 -27.10 2.58 8.71
N PHE A 71 -28.16 3.30 9.10
CA PHE A 71 -29.53 2.80 9.01
C PHE A 71 -29.99 2.57 7.57
N ASP A 72 -29.56 3.43 6.64
CA ASP A 72 -29.89 3.29 5.22
C ASP A 72 -29.08 2.17 4.54
N LEU A 73 -27.97 1.77 5.18
CA LEU A 73 -27.12 0.69 4.70
C LEU A 73 -27.55 -0.70 5.17
N TYR A 74 -28.53 -0.80 6.09
CA TYR A 74 -28.94 -2.06 6.71
C TYR A 74 -30.31 -2.54 6.20
N ASP A 75 -30.35 -3.74 5.64
CA ASP A 75 -31.59 -4.40 5.27
C ASP A 75 -32.10 -5.24 6.45
N ALA A 76 -33.16 -4.75 7.10
CA ALA A 76 -33.77 -5.41 8.25
C ALA A 76 -34.44 -6.76 7.90
N SER A 77 -34.90 -6.94 6.66
CA SER A 77 -35.55 -8.18 6.23
C SER A 77 -34.53 -9.30 6.06
N GLU A 78 -33.36 -8.96 5.55
CA GLU A 78 -32.24 -9.88 5.30
C GLU A 78 -31.24 -9.93 6.46
N SER A 79 -31.41 -9.07 7.47
CA SER A 79 -30.50 -8.90 8.61
C SER A 79 -29.04 -8.71 8.20
N LYS A 80 -28.78 -7.91 7.16
CA LYS A 80 -27.45 -7.69 6.61
C LYS A 80 -27.25 -6.28 6.06
N PHE A 81 -26.00 -5.84 6.01
CA PHE A 81 -25.66 -4.59 5.34
C PHE A 81 -25.60 -4.77 3.82
N VAL A 82 -26.25 -3.86 3.09
CA VAL A 82 -26.32 -3.81 1.61
C VAL A 82 -25.48 -2.68 1.02
N TRP A 83 -24.41 -2.29 1.74
CA TRP A 83 -23.56 -1.13 1.46
C TRP A 83 -22.91 -1.09 0.08
N ARG A 84 -22.68 -2.25 -0.55
CA ARG A 84 -22.10 -2.31 -1.92
C ARG A 84 -23.02 -1.72 -2.98
N ASN A 85 -24.33 -1.71 -2.75
CA ASN A 85 -25.29 -1.13 -3.68
C ASN A 85 -25.09 0.39 -3.88
N TYR A 86 -24.36 1.03 -2.96
CA TYR A 86 -24.05 2.46 -2.99
C TYR A 86 -22.66 2.77 -3.56
N LEU A 87 -21.92 1.75 -4.02
CA LEU A 87 -20.55 1.88 -4.56
C LEU A 87 -20.47 1.47 -6.04
N ILE A 88 -21.53 1.70 -6.81
CA ILE A 88 -21.60 1.30 -8.23
C ILE A 88 -20.52 2.02 -9.06
N ASP A 89 -20.33 3.32 -8.84
CA ASP A 89 -19.36 4.14 -9.59
C ASP A 89 -17.92 4.00 -9.08
N ASN A 90 -17.73 3.51 -7.85
CA ASN A 90 -16.42 3.34 -7.23
C ASN A 90 -16.38 2.05 -6.39
N PRO A 91 -16.36 0.87 -7.06
CA PRO A 91 -16.41 -0.40 -6.36
C PRO A 91 -15.11 -0.66 -5.61
N VAL A 92 -15.23 -1.19 -4.40
CA VAL A 92 -14.10 -1.70 -3.64
C VAL A 92 -13.78 -3.15 -4.04
N SER A 93 -12.53 -3.59 -3.81
CA SER A 93 -12.13 -4.96 -4.17
C SER A 93 -12.93 -6.02 -3.41
N ALA A 94 -13.08 -7.20 -4.02
CA ALA A 94 -13.81 -8.33 -3.43
C ALA A 94 -13.20 -8.78 -2.10
N GLU A 95 -11.89 -8.62 -1.94
CA GLU A 95 -11.18 -8.99 -0.74
C GLU A 95 -11.39 -7.98 0.40
N LEU A 96 -11.35 -6.67 0.10
CA LEU A 96 -11.67 -5.65 1.11
C LEU A 96 -13.14 -5.77 1.54
N SER A 97 -14.01 -6.01 0.57
CA SER A 97 -15.41 -6.38 0.76
C SER A 97 -15.58 -7.52 1.78
N ARG A 98 -14.86 -8.64 1.59
CA ARG A 98 -14.92 -9.80 2.50
C ARG A 98 -14.44 -9.47 3.91
N ILE A 99 -13.42 -8.64 4.07
CA ILE A 99 -12.92 -8.21 5.39
C ILE A 99 -14.00 -7.40 6.10
N LEU A 100 -14.58 -6.40 5.43
CA LEU A 100 -15.62 -5.55 6.01
C LEU A 100 -16.87 -6.35 6.36
N ASP A 101 -17.30 -7.29 5.52
CA ASP A 101 -18.43 -8.18 5.86
C ASP A 101 -18.14 -8.99 7.11
N LYS A 102 -16.93 -9.56 7.24
CA LYS A 102 -16.54 -10.33 8.43
C LYS A 102 -16.46 -9.46 9.69
N MET A 103 -16.14 -8.17 9.59
CA MET A 103 -16.25 -7.25 10.72
C MET A 103 -17.71 -7.03 11.15
N LEU A 104 -18.65 -7.06 10.19
CA LEU A 104 -20.08 -6.77 10.38
C LEU A 104 -20.94 -8.02 10.69
N GLU A 105 -20.34 -9.21 10.84
CA GLU A 105 -21.07 -10.44 11.17
C GLU A 105 -21.81 -10.31 12.51
N VAL A 106 -23.11 -10.59 12.54
CA VAL A 106 -23.90 -10.58 13.79
C VAL A 106 -23.43 -11.69 14.75
N PRO A 107 -23.25 -12.96 14.32
CA PRO A 107 -22.76 -13.99 15.22
C PRO A 107 -21.28 -13.79 15.55
N LEU A 108 -20.96 -13.60 16.84
CA LEU A 108 -19.58 -13.41 17.33
C LEU A 108 -18.59 -14.49 16.86
N LYS A 109 -19.06 -15.72 16.65
CA LYS A 109 -18.24 -16.84 16.15
C LYS A 109 -17.75 -16.64 14.71
N ASN A 110 -18.46 -15.86 13.90
CA ASN A 110 -18.13 -15.56 12.52
C ASN A 110 -17.33 -14.26 12.40
N ARG A 111 -17.44 -13.37 13.40
CA ARG A 111 -16.72 -12.10 13.46
C ARG A 111 -15.25 -12.28 13.85
N TYR A 112 -14.39 -11.35 13.46
CA TYR A 112 -13.01 -11.29 13.96
C TYR A 112 -12.97 -11.19 15.49
N LYS A 113 -11.97 -11.83 16.09
CA LYS A 113 -11.83 -11.87 17.56
C LYS A 113 -10.96 -10.74 18.11
N SER A 114 -10.08 -10.18 17.28
CA SER A 114 -9.17 -9.10 17.64
C SER A 114 -8.88 -8.18 16.47
N ALA A 115 -8.42 -6.96 16.77
CA ALA A 115 -7.94 -6.02 15.77
C ALA A 115 -6.72 -6.55 15.01
N ASP A 116 -5.88 -7.38 15.64
CA ASP A 116 -4.73 -8.00 14.99
C ASP A 116 -5.13 -8.93 13.85
N GLU A 117 -6.21 -9.70 14.01
CA GLU A 117 -6.73 -10.55 12.93
C GLU A 117 -7.22 -9.71 11.74
N VAL A 118 -7.86 -8.57 12.01
CA VAL A 118 -8.28 -7.62 10.97
C VAL A 118 -7.06 -7.03 10.24
N LEU A 119 -6.05 -6.60 11.00
CA LEU A 119 -4.81 -6.05 10.46
C LEU A 119 -4.04 -7.09 9.64
N GLN A 120 -4.02 -8.35 10.04
CA GLN A 120 -3.39 -9.43 9.30
C GLN A 120 -4.02 -9.62 7.91
N ASP A 121 -5.34 -9.67 7.84
CA ASP A 121 -6.05 -9.80 6.56
C ASP A 121 -5.85 -8.55 5.69
N LEU A 122 -5.92 -7.34 6.28
CA LEU A 122 -5.66 -6.09 5.56
C LEU A 122 -4.24 -6.02 5.00
N ASN A 123 -3.23 -6.38 5.80
CA ASN A 123 -1.83 -6.42 5.37
C ASN A 123 -1.61 -7.45 4.27
N SER A 124 -2.33 -8.56 4.30
CA SER A 124 -2.31 -9.56 3.23
C SER A 124 -2.85 -8.97 1.92
N LEU A 125 -3.91 -8.15 1.97
CA LEU A 125 -4.41 -7.45 0.78
C LEU A 125 -3.43 -6.41 0.24
N VAL A 126 -2.77 -5.68 1.15
CA VAL A 126 -1.74 -4.71 0.76
C VAL A 126 -0.54 -5.44 0.17
N SER A 127 -0.13 -6.57 0.73
CA SER A 127 0.99 -7.39 0.23
C SER A 127 0.68 -8.06 -1.11
N GLN A 128 -0.57 -8.47 -1.34
CA GLN A 128 -1.03 -8.99 -2.64
C GLN A 128 -1.15 -7.88 -3.70
N ARG A 129 -1.51 -6.66 -3.29
CA ARG A 129 -1.52 -5.47 -4.16
C ARG A 129 -0.15 -4.82 -4.35
N GLN A 130 0.82 -5.11 -3.47
CA GLN A 130 2.23 -4.85 -3.69
C GLN A 130 2.70 -5.78 -4.82
N THR A 131 2.59 -5.23 -6.02
CA THR A 131 2.77 -5.89 -7.31
C THR A 131 4.10 -6.64 -7.38
N PRO A 132 4.18 -7.75 -8.16
CA PRO A 132 5.38 -8.57 -8.43
C PRO A 132 6.69 -7.83 -8.70
N VAL A 133 6.69 -6.52 -8.96
CA VAL A 133 7.91 -5.74 -9.24
C VAL A 133 8.90 -5.71 -8.09
N LEU A 134 8.43 -5.64 -6.83
CA LEU A 134 9.30 -5.76 -5.66
C LEU A 134 9.94 -7.15 -5.58
N GLN A 135 9.16 -8.20 -5.84
CA GLN A 135 9.63 -9.58 -5.88
C GLN A 135 10.58 -9.81 -7.07
N LEU A 136 10.28 -9.26 -8.25
CA LEU A 136 11.13 -9.30 -9.45
C LEU A 136 12.45 -8.58 -9.22
N TYR A 137 12.42 -7.40 -8.58
CA TYR A 137 13.62 -6.65 -8.21
C TYR A 137 14.48 -7.43 -7.20
N GLN A 138 13.87 -7.98 -6.15
CA GLN A 138 14.58 -8.80 -5.15
C GLN A 138 15.15 -10.08 -5.77
N GLN A 139 14.42 -10.75 -6.68
CA GLN A 139 14.93 -11.91 -7.41
C GLN A 139 16.10 -11.56 -8.34
N GLN A 140 16.08 -10.39 -8.98
CA GLN A 140 17.19 -9.94 -9.83
C GLN A 140 18.44 -9.54 -9.02
N GLN A 141 18.28 -8.91 -7.86
CA GLN A 141 19.39 -8.63 -6.95
C GLN A 141 20.03 -9.90 -6.38
N GLY A 142 19.25 -10.97 -6.18
CA GLY A 142 19.78 -12.28 -5.80
C GLY A 142 20.59 -12.98 -6.91
N ARG A 143 20.40 -12.58 -8.18
CA ARG A 143 21.09 -13.15 -9.35
C ARG A 143 22.38 -12.42 -9.73
N SER A 144 22.59 -11.19 -9.24
CA SER A 144 23.82 -10.41 -9.50
C SER A 144 24.99 -10.74 -8.57
N ASN A 145 24.82 -11.65 -7.61
CA ASN A 145 25.93 -12.30 -6.92
C ASN A 145 26.48 -13.44 -7.79
N LEU A 146 27.12 -13.11 -8.93
CA LEU A 146 28.18 -13.99 -9.43
C LEU A 146 29.25 -14.04 -8.33
N PRO A 147 29.80 -15.22 -8.00
CA PRO A 147 30.85 -15.31 -6.99
C PRO A 147 32.00 -14.38 -7.40
N ALA A 148 32.39 -13.49 -6.49
CA ALA A 148 33.62 -12.71 -6.57
C ALA A 148 34.85 -13.62 -6.37
N ASN A 149 34.92 -14.71 -7.12
CA ASN A 149 36.06 -15.61 -7.16
C ASN A 149 36.28 -16.10 -8.59
N LEU A 150 36.73 -15.18 -9.43
CA LEU A 150 37.69 -15.54 -10.47
C LEU A 150 39.06 -15.30 -9.83
N ASN A 151 39.67 -16.38 -9.36
CA ASN A 151 41.05 -16.40 -8.91
C ASN A 151 41.92 -15.56 -9.85
N SER A 152 42.53 -14.53 -9.28
CA SER A 152 43.66 -13.83 -9.85
C SER A 152 44.83 -14.79 -9.94
N HIS A 153 44.94 -15.62 -10.98
CA HIS A 153 46.22 -16.15 -11.43
C HIS A 153 46.11 -16.59 -12.90
N SER A 154 47.12 -16.15 -13.67
CA SER A 154 47.44 -16.51 -15.06
C SER A 154 46.53 -16.00 -16.19
N PHE A 155 46.40 -14.68 -16.36
CA PHE A 155 46.19 -14.10 -17.70
C PHE A 155 46.96 -12.77 -17.86
N PHE A 156 48.27 -12.83 -17.64
CA PHE A 156 49.18 -11.85 -18.22
C PHE A 156 50.09 -12.58 -19.19
N HIS A 157 49.88 -12.41 -20.49
CA HIS A 157 50.98 -12.37 -21.46
C HIS A 157 50.56 -11.55 -22.70
N SER A 158 51.39 -10.54 -22.97
CA SER A 158 51.51 -9.71 -24.18
C SER A 158 50.48 -8.60 -24.45
N ALA A 159 50.97 -7.36 -24.28
CA ALA A 159 50.28 -6.08 -24.44
C ALA A 159 50.00 -5.68 -25.91
N LYS A 160 49.28 -6.50 -26.68
CA LYS A 160 48.93 -6.15 -28.08
C LYS A 160 47.46 -6.29 -28.52
N SER A 161 46.52 -6.65 -27.64
CA SER A 161 45.11 -6.84 -28.04
C SER A 161 44.10 -6.10 -27.16
N TRP A 162 44.22 -4.77 -27.07
CA TRP A 162 43.23 -3.91 -26.36
C TRP A 162 42.20 -3.24 -27.28
N LEU A 163 42.14 -3.58 -28.57
CA LEU A 163 41.13 -3.01 -29.48
C LEU A 163 39.94 -3.93 -29.79
N ALA A 164 40.01 -5.23 -29.47
CA ALA A 164 38.92 -6.17 -29.75
C ALA A 164 38.00 -6.46 -28.55
N ALA A 165 38.49 -6.35 -27.31
CA ALA A 165 37.71 -6.66 -26.11
C ALA A 165 36.76 -5.53 -25.68
N GLY A 166 37.03 -4.28 -26.06
CA GLY A 166 36.17 -3.13 -25.74
C GLY A 166 34.84 -3.13 -26.50
N MET A 167 34.77 -3.79 -27.65
CA MET A 167 33.58 -3.78 -28.52
C MET A 167 32.59 -4.93 -28.22
N LEU A 168 33.05 -6.00 -27.56
CA LEU A 168 32.20 -7.16 -27.22
C LEU A 168 31.45 -7.03 -25.89
N VAL A 169 31.86 -6.12 -24.99
CA VAL A 169 31.08 -5.80 -23.78
C VAL A 169 29.84 -4.95 -24.11
N MET A 170 29.87 -4.19 -25.21
CA MET A 170 28.74 -3.36 -25.66
C MET A 170 27.64 -4.15 -26.41
N LEU A 171 27.94 -5.34 -26.92
CA LEU A 171 27.01 -6.14 -27.73
C LEU A 171 26.53 -7.45 -27.06
N GLY A 172 26.89 -7.67 -25.79
CA GLY A 172 26.34 -8.74 -24.96
C GLY A 172 25.10 -8.31 -24.16
N TRP A 173 24.36 -9.27 -23.58
CA TRP A 173 23.17 -9.02 -22.75
C TRP A 173 23.38 -7.99 -21.61
N GLY A 174 24.62 -7.83 -21.12
CA GLY A 174 25.00 -6.79 -20.15
C GLY A 174 25.00 -5.36 -20.73
N GLY A 175 25.36 -5.19 -22.01
CA GLY A 175 25.31 -3.91 -22.71
C GLY A 175 23.88 -3.43 -22.91
N HIS A 176 22.96 -4.31 -23.34
CA HIS A 176 21.55 -3.94 -23.56
C HIS A 176 20.84 -3.51 -22.26
N GLN A 177 21.09 -4.18 -21.14
CA GLN A 177 20.53 -3.78 -19.84
C GLN A 177 21.15 -2.48 -19.32
N TYR A 178 22.46 -2.29 -19.51
CA TYR A 178 23.14 -1.03 -19.19
C TYR A 178 22.59 0.15 -20.02
N TRP A 179 22.40 -0.04 -21.32
CA TRP A 179 21.80 0.95 -22.24
C TRP A 179 20.32 1.26 -21.92
N ARG A 180 19.54 0.30 -21.42
CA ARG A 180 18.15 0.53 -20.99
C ARG A 180 18.03 1.45 -19.77
N LEU A 181 19.01 1.44 -18.87
CA LEU A 181 19.01 2.27 -17.67
C LEU A 181 19.60 3.66 -17.91
N THR A 182 20.53 3.85 -18.84
CA THR A 182 21.20 5.16 -19.01
C THR A 182 20.36 6.23 -19.72
N ARG A 183 19.19 5.91 -20.30
CA ARG A 183 18.40 6.83 -21.13
C ARG A 183 17.14 7.42 -20.48
N TRP A 184 16.84 7.08 -19.25
CA TRP A 184 15.74 7.73 -18.51
C TRP A 184 16.23 9.06 -17.96
N ASN A 185 15.76 10.16 -18.54
CA ASN A 185 16.02 11.51 -18.05
C ASN A 185 15.16 11.79 -16.83
N LEU A 186 15.77 12.14 -15.70
CA LEU A 186 15.04 12.50 -14.50
C LEU A 186 14.60 13.97 -14.59
N GLU A 187 13.30 14.19 -14.48
CA GLU A 187 12.67 15.50 -14.45
C GLU A 187 12.53 15.93 -12.98
N GLU A 188 13.37 16.86 -12.53
CA GLU A 188 13.29 17.39 -11.16
C GLU A 188 12.05 18.26 -10.95
N ASN A 189 11.61 18.35 -9.69
CA ASN A 189 10.42 19.09 -9.27
C ASN A 189 9.19 18.84 -10.14
N THR A 190 9.06 17.61 -10.63
CA THR A 190 8.03 17.23 -11.61
C THR A 190 7.24 16.04 -11.08
N ASP A 191 5.93 16.20 -11.09
CA ASP A 191 4.93 15.18 -10.81
C ASP A 191 4.11 14.89 -12.07
N ARG A 192 3.72 13.64 -12.27
CA ARG A 192 2.88 13.22 -13.41
C ARG A 192 1.60 12.63 -12.85
N ILE A 193 0.67 13.47 -12.43
CA ILE A 193 -0.49 13.05 -11.63
C ILE A 193 -1.37 12.06 -12.40
N GLY A 194 -1.71 10.93 -11.76
CA GLY A 194 -2.59 9.90 -12.31
C GLY A 194 -1.86 8.76 -13.03
N ALA A 195 -2.65 7.85 -13.62
CA ALA A 195 -2.18 6.60 -14.25
C ALA A 195 -1.35 5.68 -13.32
N ASP A 196 -1.43 5.89 -12.01
CA ASP A 196 -0.74 5.09 -11.00
C ASP A 196 -1.39 3.71 -10.90
N TYR A 197 -0.65 2.66 -11.24
CA TYR A 197 -1.10 1.28 -11.04
C TYR A 197 -0.49 0.65 -9.78
N SER A 198 0.63 1.21 -9.30
CA SER A 198 1.32 0.71 -8.12
C SER A 198 2.09 1.83 -7.44
N ASN A 199 2.26 1.73 -6.12
CA ASN A 199 3.14 2.61 -5.36
C ASN A 199 3.81 1.83 -4.24
N MET A 200 5.00 2.27 -3.83
CA MET A 200 5.75 1.60 -2.78
C MET A 200 6.71 2.53 -2.06
N PHE A 201 7.01 2.20 -0.81
CA PHE A 201 8.11 2.81 -0.10
C PHE A 201 9.44 2.18 -0.49
N ILE A 202 10.48 3.00 -0.56
CA ILE A 202 11.84 2.54 -0.82
C ILE A 202 12.73 2.72 0.42
N SER A 203 13.74 1.84 0.55
CA SER A 203 14.63 1.79 1.71
C SER A 203 15.67 2.91 1.72
N LYS A 204 16.07 3.39 0.53
CA LYS A 204 16.97 4.53 0.35
C LYS A 204 16.24 5.64 -0.42
N PRO A 205 16.37 6.91 -0.03
CA PRO A 205 15.76 8.04 -0.73
C PRO A 205 16.54 8.34 -2.02
N ASP A 206 16.50 7.41 -2.97
CA ASP A 206 17.20 7.45 -4.23
C ASP A 206 16.21 7.22 -5.39
N PRO A 207 15.98 8.22 -6.27
CA PRO A 207 15.07 8.08 -7.40
C PRO A 207 15.51 7.02 -8.42
N ASP A 208 16.81 6.66 -8.47
CA ASP A 208 17.29 5.60 -9.35
C ASP A 208 16.71 4.23 -8.98
N LEU A 209 16.28 4.04 -7.72
CA LEU A 209 15.59 2.83 -7.31
C LEU A 209 14.21 2.72 -7.98
N CYS A 210 13.45 3.81 -8.07
CA CYS A 210 12.18 3.82 -8.81
C CYS A 210 12.42 3.51 -10.30
N LYS A 211 13.49 4.06 -10.87
CA LYS A 211 13.89 3.81 -12.26
C LYS A 211 14.26 2.36 -12.52
N GLN A 212 15.07 1.73 -11.66
CA GLN A 212 15.43 0.32 -11.78
C GLN A 212 14.19 -0.58 -11.74
N ILE A 213 13.29 -0.32 -10.79
CA ILE A 213 12.05 -1.08 -10.62
C ILE A 213 11.12 -0.90 -11.84
N CYS A 214 10.96 0.34 -12.32
CA CYS A 214 10.16 0.62 -13.51
C CYS A 214 10.77 0.04 -14.80
N ALA A 215 12.10 -0.02 -14.92
CA ALA A 215 12.76 -0.54 -16.12
C ALA A 215 12.53 -2.04 -16.34
N VAL A 216 12.34 -2.79 -15.25
CA VAL A 216 12.13 -4.25 -15.27
C VAL A 216 10.66 -4.65 -15.33
N ASP A 217 9.75 -3.73 -15.03
CA ASP A 217 8.31 -3.93 -15.20
C ASP A 217 7.89 -3.53 -16.62
N GLU A 218 7.28 -4.46 -17.35
CA GLU A 218 6.78 -4.22 -18.71
C GLU A 218 5.58 -3.25 -18.73
N GLN A 219 4.80 -3.19 -17.66
CA GLN A 219 3.65 -2.29 -17.55
C GLN A 219 4.06 -0.85 -17.26
N CYS A 220 5.25 -0.64 -16.68
CA CYS A 220 5.70 0.70 -16.29
C CYS A 220 6.10 1.53 -17.51
N GLN A 221 5.43 2.66 -17.71
CA GLN A 221 5.70 3.65 -18.75
C GLN A 221 6.29 4.95 -18.18
N ALA A 222 6.04 5.23 -16.90
CA ALA A 222 6.63 6.35 -16.19
C ALA A 222 6.66 6.08 -14.67
N PHE A 223 7.43 6.85 -13.93
CA PHE A 223 7.35 6.87 -12.47
C PHE A 223 7.43 8.29 -11.92
N THR A 224 6.95 8.45 -10.69
CA THR A 224 7.19 9.65 -9.86
C THR A 224 7.77 9.21 -8.52
N TYR A 225 8.95 9.72 -8.21
CA TYR A 225 9.63 9.61 -6.93
C TYR A 225 9.24 10.80 -6.03
N VAL A 226 8.97 10.52 -4.77
CA VAL A 226 8.65 11.51 -3.74
C VAL A 226 9.70 11.44 -2.64
N ARG A 227 10.36 12.57 -2.35
CA ARG A 227 11.36 12.68 -1.29
C ARG A 227 10.72 12.54 0.11
N PRO A 228 11.46 12.02 1.10
CA PRO A 228 11.03 12.07 2.50
C PRO A 228 10.67 13.50 2.92
N GLY A 229 9.67 13.64 3.79
CA GLY A 229 9.15 14.92 4.27
C GLY A 229 8.07 15.57 3.40
N ILE A 230 7.82 15.07 2.18
CA ILE A 230 6.78 15.60 1.29
C ILE A 230 5.42 14.95 1.56
N GLU A 231 5.37 13.61 1.56
CA GLU A 231 4.15 12.80 1.80
C GLU A 231 4.31 11.86 3.00
N GLY A 232 5.30 12.12 3.84
CA GLY A 232 5.66 11.32 5.02
C GLY A 232 7.16 11.12 5.14
N ASP A 233 7.59 10.44 6.20
CA ASP A 233 9.02 10.32 6.58
C ASP A 233 9.83 9.36 5.69
N ARG A 234 9.16 8.68 4.74
CA ARG A 234 9.77 7.68 3.87
C ARG A 234 9.63 8.10 2.41
N ALA A 235 10.69 7.82 1.65
CA ALA A 235 10.69 7.97 0.20
C ALA A 235 9.70 6.99 -0.44
N ARG A 236 9.00 7.45 -1.48
CA ARG A 236 7.95 6.70 -2.17
C ARG A 236 8.11 6.77 -3.68
N CYS A 237 7.84 5.66 -4.36
CA CYS A 237 7.71 5.58 -5.82
C CYS A 237 6.24 5.38 -6.18
N TYR A 238 5.78 6.07 -7.21
CA TYR A 238 4.51 5.86 -7.88
C TYR A 238 4.77 5.43 -9.32
N PHE A 239 4.40 4.19 -9.67
CA PHE A 239 4.60 3.62 -10.99
C PHE A 239 3.34 3.74 -11.84
N LYS A 240 3.55 4.09 -13.11
CA LYS A 240 2.47 4.49 -14.01
C LYS A 240 2.47 3.64 -15.27
N ASN A 241 1.28 3.23 -15.71
CA ASN A 241 1.09 2.47 -16.94
C ASN A 241 0.79 3.36 -18.16
N GLY A 242 0.74 4.68 -17.93
CA GLY A 242 0.68 5.72 -18.95
C GLY A 242 1.68 6.84 -18.67
N VAL A 243 1.68 7.87 -19.51
CA VAL A 243 2.57 9.05 -19.38
C VAL A 243 1.72 10.32 -19.24
N PRO A 244 1.20 10.63 -18.03
CA PRO A 244 0.45 11.86 -17.78
C PRO A 244 1.30 13.11 -18.01
N SER A 245 0.66 14.25 -18.32
CA SER A 245 1.34 15.54 -18.49
C SER A 245 2.15 15.93 -17.23
N PRO A 246 3.35 16.52 -17.40
CA PRO A 246 4.16 16.95 -16.26
C PRO A 246 3.51 18.15 -15.56
N SER A 247 3.61 18.17 -14.23
CA SER A 247 3.15 19.23 -13.34
C SER A 247 4.27 19.62 -12.39
N LEU A 248 4.54 20.91 -12.24
CA LEU A 248 5.59 21.40 -11.33
C LEU A 248 5.18 21.15 -9.87
N ARG A 249 5.93 20.30 -9.17
CA ARG A 249 5.78 20.04 -7.74
C ARG A 249 7.13 19.82 -7.07
N GLU A 250 7.47 20.70 -6.15
CA GLU A 250 8.71 20.61 -5.38
C GLU A 250 8.79 19.29 -4.58
N GLY A 251 10.00 18.72 -4.53
CA GLY A 251 10.28 17.49 -3.79
C GLY A 251 9.79 16.20 -4.49
N ARG A 252 9.28 16.32 -5.73
CA ARG A 252 8.95 15.19 -6.60
C ARG A 252 9.88 15.15 -7.80
N SER A 253 10.19 13.97 -8.29
CA SER A 253 10.97 13.82 -9.52
C SER A 253 10.38 12.69 -10.35
N SER A 254 10.18 12.93 -11.63
CA SER A 254 9.53 11.96 -12.52
C SER A 254 10.45 11.54 -13.65
N SER A 255 10.17 10.41 -14.26
CA SER A 255 10.82 10.02 -15.51
C SER A 255 9.90 9.17 -16.36
N VAL A 256 10.17 9.16 -17.66
CA VAL A 256 9.36 8.48 -18.67
C VAL A 256 10.20 7.43 -19.38
N ARG A 257 9.61 6.27 -19.63
CA ARG A 257 10.23 5.19 -20.38
C ARG A 257 10.53 5.67 -21.80
N PRO A 258 11.77 5.55 -22.27
CA PRO A 258 12.10 5.85 -23.65
C PRO A 258 11.27 4.97 -24.59
N ARG A 259 10.63 5.58 -25.60
CA ARG A 259 10.03 4.85 -26.73
C ARG A 259 11.15 4.45 -27.70
N TRP A 260 11.07 3.23 -28.21
CA TRP A 260 11.99 2.66 -29.21
C TRP A 260 11.20 2.30 -30.46
#